data_AF-A0A9D0LIA8-F1
#
_entry.id   AF-A0A9D0LIA8-F1
#
_cell.length_a   1.000
_cell.length_b   1.000
_cell.length_c   1.000
_cell.angle_alpha   90.00
_cell.angle_beta   90.00
_cell.angle_gamma   90.00
#
_symmetry.space_group_name_H-M   'P 1'
#
loop_
_entity.id
_entity.type
_entity.pdbx_description
1 polymer ?
#
loop_
_entity_poly.entity_id
_entity_poly.type
_entity_poly.pdbx_seq_one_letter_code
_entity_poly.pdbx_strand_id
1 'polypeptide(L)' 'MNDVECLYCGKRIPEDAARCPHCGAVSHFQKKGYRVGARGRFILLFAILVLASLFFMVWLPRIIPS' A
#
# COMPACT_ATOMS: atom_id res chain seq x y z
N MET A 1 12.74 -20.88 5.66
CA MET A 1 13.16 -20.52 4.31
C MET A 1 12.05 -19.69 3.69
N ASN A 2 12.37 -18.53 3.12
CA ASN A 2 11.40 -17.72 2.38
C ASN A 2 11.55 -18.04 0.89
N ASP A 3 10.53 -18.66 0.33
CA ASP A 3 10.48 -18.99 -1.09
C ASP A 3 9.55 -18.01 -1.80
N VAL A 4 9.98 -17.56 -2.96
CA VAL A 4 9.27 -16.58 -3.80
C VAL A 4 9.01 -17.20 -5.16
N GLU A 5 7.87 -16.85 -5.75
CA GLU A 5 7.46 -17.41 -7.03
C GLU A 5 8.10 -16.63 -8.18
N CYS A 6 8.76 -17.34 -9.10
CA CYS A 6 9.33 -16.74 -10.29
C CYS A 6 8.23 -16.30 -11.26
N LEU A 7 8.16 -15.01 -11.59
CA LEU A 7 7.15 -14.44 -12.48
C LEU A 7 7.18 -15.03 -13.91
N TYR A 8 8.32 -15.58 -14.33
CA TYR A 8 8.50 -16.12 -15.68
C TYR A 8 8.11 -17.59 -15.81
N CYS A 9 8.38 -18.40 -14.79
CA CYS A 9 8.19 -19.86 -14.88
C CYS A 9 7.22 -20.44 -13.84
N GLY A 10 6.70 -19.61 -12.91
CA GLY A 10 5.75 -20.00 -11.87
C GLY A 10 6.33 -20.94 -10.80
N LYS A 11 7.63 -21.24 -10.84
CA LYS A 11 8.28 -22.11 -9.86
C LYS A 11 8.74 -21.33 -8.64
N ARG A 12 8.63 -21.96 -7.48
CA ARG A 12 9.12 -21.42 -6.21
C ARG A 12 10.63 -21.52 -6.18
N ILE A 13 11.27 -20.41 -5.85
CA ILE A 13 12.72 -20.27 -5.80
C ILE A 13 13.14 -19.53 -4.53
N PRO A 14 14.38 -19.70 -4.07
CA PRO A 14 14.88 -19.00 -2.90
C PRO A 14 14.85 -17.48 -3.12
N GLU A 15 14.46 -16.70 -2.10
CA GLU A 15 14.42 -15.22 -2.19
C GLU A 15 15.78 -14.56 -2.40
N ASP A 16 16.85 -15.25 -2.02
CA ASP A 16 18.25 -14.86 -2.15
C ASP A 16 18.87 -15.28 -3.49
N ALA A 17 18.16 -16.06 -4.31
CA ALA A 17 18.67 -16.48 -5.61
C ALA A 17 18.68 -15.31 -6.61
N ALA A 18 19.86 -14.80 -6.96
CA ALA A 18 20.02 -13.73 -7.97
C ALA A 18 19.49 -14.08 -9.38
N ARG A 19 19.26 -15.37 -9.63
CA ARG A 19 18.73 -15.88 -10.90
C ARG A 19 17.88 -17.11 -10.62
N CYS A 20 16.79 -17.25 -11.36
CA CYS A 20 15.95 -18.44 -11.24
C CYS A 20 16.72 -19.68 -11.73
N PRO A 21 16.92 -20.72 -10.89
CA PRO A 21 17.60 -21.96 -11.29
C PRO A 21 16.84 -22.76 -12.35
N HIS A 22 15.56 -22.48 -12.56
CA HIS A 22 14.73 -23.24 -13.49
C HIS A 22 14.66 -22.66 -14.90
N CYS A 23 14.61 -21.33 -15.04
CA CYS A 23 14.47 -20.67 -16.34
C CYS A 23 15.66 -19.77 -16.68
N GLY A 24 16.58 -19.53 -15.74
CA GLY A 24 17.74 -18.67 -15.97
C GLY A 24 17.42 -17.17 -16.03
N ALA A 25 16.17 -16.76 -15.79
CA ALA A 25 15.77 -15.36 -15.73
C ALA A 25 16.39 -14.67 -14.51
N VAL A 26 16.90 -13.46 -14.71
CA VAL A 26 17.40 -12.60 -13.63
C VAL A 26 16.26 -12.28 -12.66
N SER A 27 16.50 -12.49 -11.37
CA SER A 27 15.45 -12.32 -10.37
C SER A 27 15.22 -10.84 -10.10
N HIS A 28 14.28 -10.24 -10.83
CA HIS A 28 13.65 -9.00 -10.40
C HIS A 28 12.68 -9.34 -9.27
N PHE A 29 13.22 -9.75 -8.11
CA PHE A 29 12.40 -9.95 -6.92
C PHE A 29 11.89 -8.60 -6.46
N GLN A 30 10.71 -8.26 -6.97
CA GLN A 30 9.86 -7.23 -6.39
C GLN A 30 9.51 -7.74 -4.99
N LYS A 31 10.30 -7.36 -3.98
CA LYS A 31 9.84 -7.35 -2.59
C LYS A 31 8.53 -6.56 -2.61
N LYS A 32 7.40 -7.26 -2.66
CA LYS A 32 6.04 -6.72 -2.58
C LYS A 32 5.80 -6.21 -1.14
N GLY A 33 6.67 -5.34 -0.65
CA GLY A 33 6.54 -4.62 0.61
C GLY A 33 6.10 -3.17 0.42
N TYR A 34 6.06 -2.66 -0.82
CA TYR A 34 5.78 -1.27 -1.10
C TYR A 34 4.50 -1.12 -1.92
N ARG A 35 3.32 -1.13 -1.29
CA ARG A 35 2.09 -0.40 -1.76
C ARG A 35 1.00 -0.24 -0.70
N VAL A 36 1.10 -0.83 0.50
CA VAL A 36 0.09 -0.59 1.56
C VAL A 36 0.21 0.79 2.22
N GLY A 37 1.38 1.45 2.15
CA GLY A 37 1.57 2.79 2.72
C GLY A 37 0.91 3.94 1.93
N ALA A 38 0.91 3.87 0.59
CA ALA A 38 0.39 4.94 -0.25
C ALA A 38 -1.15 5.04 -0.19
N ARG A 39 -1.84 3.88 -0.09
CA ARG A 39 -3.31 3.83 0.03
C ARG A 39 -3.79 4.26 1.42
N GLY A 40 -3.06 3.90 2.47
CA GLY A 40 -3.39 4.27 3.85
C GLY A 40 -3.31 5.78 4.10
N ARG A 41 -2.28 6.45 3.58
CA ARG A 41 -2.13 7.92 3.70
C ARG A 41 -3.31 8.69 3.08
N PHE A 42 -3.79 8.23 1.92
CA PHE A 42 -4.93 8.88 1.27
C PHE A 42 -6.22 8.74 2.07
N ILE A 43 -6.49 7.54 2.60
CA ILE A 43 -7.69 7.26 3.42
C ILE A 43 -7.66 8.10 4.71
N LEU A 44 -6.49 8.22 5.35
CA LEU A 44 -6.33 9.01 6.57
C LEU A 44 -6.56 10.51 6.33
N LEU A 45 -6.01 11.08 5.25
CA LEU A 45 -6.25 12.48 4.89
C LEU A 45 -7.73 12.76 4.58
N PHE A 46 -8.38 11.87 3.84
CA PHE A 46 -9.80 12.00 3.53
C PHE A 46 -10.67 11.93 4.79
N ALA A 47 -10.38 11.01 5.71
CA ALA A 47 -11.10 10.89 6.98
C ALA A 47 -10.96 12.15 7.86
N ILE A 48 -9.76 12.74 7.95
CA ILE A 48 -9.52 13.99 8.67
C ILE A 48 -10.33 15.14 8.06
N LEU A 49 -10.35 15.25 6.72
CA LEU A 49 -11.07 16.31 6.02
C LEU A 49 -12.58 16.21 6.24
N VAL A 50 -13.15 15.00 6.22
CA VAL A 50 -14.57 14.77 6.52
C VAL A 50 -14.90 15.14 7.96
N LEU A 51 -14.08 14.73 8.94
CA LEU A 51 -14.28 15.08 10.34
C LEU A 51 -14.18 16.59 10.58
N ALA A 52 -13.21 17.27 9.96
CA ALA A 52 -13.09 18.71 10.03
C ALA A 52 -14.31 19.41 9.43
N SER A 53 -14.79 18.97 8.27
CA SER A 53 -15.97 19.52 7.62
C SER A 53 -17.23 19.37 8.47
N LEU A 54 -17.47 18.18 9.06
CA LEU A 54 -18.58 17.96 9.98
C LEU A 54 -18.46 18.80 11.25
N PHE A 55 -17.25 18.91 11.81
CA PHE A 55 -17.00 19.76 12.96
C PHE A 55 -17.34 21.22 12.65
N PHE A 56 -16.83 21.75 11.53
CA PHE A 56 -17.19 23.09 11.06
C PHE A 56 -18.69 23.22 10.86
N MET A 57 -19.36 22.27 10.21
CA MET A 57 -20.80 22.30 9.96
C MET A 57 -21.65 22.23 11.25
N VAL A 58 -21.12 21.67 12.34
CA VAL A 58 -21.79 21.64 13.66
C VAL A 58 -21.43 22.87 14.53
N TRP A 59 -20.25 23.46 14.31
CA TRP A 59 -19.82 24.69 14.99
C TRP A 59 -20.38 25.96 14.36
N LEU A 60 -20.46 26.05 13.03
CA LEU A 60 -20.93 27.23 12.29
C LEU A 60 -22.39 27.62 12.59
N PRO A 61 -23.36 26.69 12.73
CA PRO A 61 -24.74 27.01 13.07
C PRO A 61 -24.90 27.56 14.49
N ARG A 62 -23.89 27.42 15.36
CA ARG A 62 -23.91 27.97 16.73
C ARG A 62 -23.38 29.40 16.82
N ILE A 63 -22.71 29.91 15.78
CA ILE A 63 -22.09 31.25 15.77
C ILE A 63 -22.95 32.32 15.06
N ILE A 64 -24.01 31.94 14.36
CA ILE A 64 -25.01 32.89 13.85
C ILE A 64 -26.16 32.94 14.87
N PRO A 65 -26.11 33.84 15.88
CA PRO A 65 -27.32 34.21 16.59
C PRO A 65 -28.24 34.88 15.57
N SER A 66 -29.45 34.35 15.43
CA SER A 66 -30.56 35.06 14.81
C SER A 66 -30.96 36.27 15.65
#